data_AF-S4PVN2-F1
#
_entry.id   AF-S4PVN2-F1
#
_cell.length_a   1.000
_cell.length_b   1.000
_cell.length_c   1.000
_cell.angle_alpha   90.00
_cell.angle_beta   90.00
_cell.angle_gamma   90.00
#
_symmetry.space_group_name_H-M   'P 1'
#
loop_
_entity.id
_entity.type
_entity.pdbx_description
1 polymer ?
#
loop_
_entity_poly.entity_id
_entity_poly.type
_entity_poly.pdbx_seq_one_letter_code
_entity_poly.pdbx_strand_id
1 'polypeptide(L)'
;EICTESINKSSNKELFTLENLNTLASEIENQEEDLLQEKGRLDRIGRNITQQMTKEAQELLQVFGIPYIVAPMEAEAQCAFLENAKLTDGTITDDSDIWLFGG
;
A
#
# COMPACT_ATOMS: atom_id res chain seq x y z
N GLU A 1 -1.76 -22.65 70.91
CA GLU A 1 -1.00 -21.40 70.66
C GLU A 1 0.48 -21.77 70.72
N ILE A 2 1.28 -21.61 69.67
CA ILE A 2 1.75 -20.33 69.08
C ILE A 2 1.98 -20.49 67.56
N CYS A 3 1.64 -19.44 66.81
CA CYS A 3 1.85 -19.25 65.36
C CYS A 3 3.32 -19.01 64.98
N THR A 4 3.72 -19.43 63.77
CA THR A 4 4.60 -18.70 62.81
C THR A 4 4.46 -19.39 61.44
N GLU A 5 3.65 -18.89 60.51
CA GLU A 5 4.03 -17.97 59.42
C GLU A 5 5.06 -18.49 58.41
N SER A 6 4.60 -18.56 57.15
CA SER A 6 5.30 -18.07 55.94
C SER A 6 6.35 -18.95 55.25
N ILE A 7 5.91 -19.72 54.25
CA ILE A 7 6.54 -19.67 52.91
C ILE A 7 5.43 -19.51 51.86
N ASN A 8 5.01 -18.26 51.68
CA ASN A 8 4.43 -17.78 50.44
C ASN A 8 5.58 -17.53 49.46
N LYS A 9 5.60 -18.20 48.31
CA LYS A 9 6.19 -17.60 47.11
C LYS A 9 5.57 -18.19 45.84
N SER A 10 4.43 -17.61 45.48
CA SER A 10 4.19 -17.06 44.14
C SER A 10 4.88 -17.81 42.97
N SER A 11 4.14 -18.70 42.33
CA SER A 11 4.27 -18.88 40.88
C SER A 11 2.87 -18.91 40.30
N ASN A 12 2.30 -17.72 40.20
CA ASN A 12 1.08 -17.44 39.46
C ASN A 12 1.41 -17.57 37.96
N LYS A 13 1.63 -18.80 37.49
CA LYS A 13 1.60 -19.14 36.08
C LYS A 13 0.26 -19.80 35.85
N GLU A 14 -0.74 -18.98 35.51
CA GLU A 14 -1.89 -19.49 34.79
C GLU A 14 -1.36 -20.37 33.66
N LEU A 15 -1.69 -21.66 33.73
CA LEU A 15 -1.25 -22.65 32.78
C LEU A 15 -1.89 -22.25 31.44
N PHE A 16 -1.11 -21.68 30.52
CA PHE A 16 -1.57 -21.41 29.15
C PHE A 16 -1.96 -22.75 28.52
N THR A 17 -3.25 -23.08 28.54
CA THR A 17 -3.81 -24.26 27.92
C THR A 17 -3.59 -24.20 26.41
N LEU A 18 -3.28 -25.33 25.78
CA LEU A 18 -3.11 -25.41 24.32
C LEU A 18 -4.34 -24.87 23.57
N GLU A 19 -5.52 -25.03 24.16
CA GLU A 19 -6.78 -24.49 23.65
C GLU A 19 -6.81 -22.95 23.66
N ASN A 20 -6.29 -22.31 24.72
CA ASN A 20 -6.16 -20.85 24.77
C ASN A 20 -5.14 -20.33 23.75
N LEU A 21 -4.11 -21.13 23.44
CA LEU A 21 -3.06 -20.77 22.50
C LEU A 21 -3.55 -20.89 21.04
N ASN A 22 -4.34 -21.93 20.74
CA ASN A 22 -4.98 -22.12 19.44
C ASN A 22 -6.08 -21.07 19.16
N THR A 23 -6.87 -20.73 20.18
CA THR A 23 -7.89 -19.67 20.06
C THR A 23 -7.23 -18.32 19.80
N LEU A 24 -6.18 -17.96 20.55
CA LEU A 24 -5.41 -16.75 20.33
C LEU A 24 -4.77 -16.70 18.93
N ALA A 25 -4.23 -17.82 18.45
CA ALA A 25 -3.65 -17.91 17.10
C ALA A 25 -4.71 -17.65 16.01
N SER A 26 -5.89 -18.26 16.13
CA SER A 26 -7.00 -18.02 15.19
C SER A 26 -7.50 -16.58 15.23
N GLU A 27 -7.52 -15.95 16.42
CA GLU A 27 -7.90 -14.55 16.57
C GLU A 27 -6.91 -13.61 15.88
N ILE A 28 -5.60 -13.90 15.97
CA ILE A 28 -4.55 -13.14 15.28
C ILE A 28 -4.66 -13.29 13.76
N GLU A 29 -4.91 -14.52 13.25
CA GLU A 29 -5.10 -14.74 11.81
C GLU A 29 -6.30 -13.95 11.26
N ASN A 30 -7.43 -13.96 11.97
CA ASN A 30 -8.60 -13.17 11.58
C ASN A 30 -8.30 -11.66 11.59
N GLN A 31 -7.58 -11.18 12.61
CA GLN A 31 -7.16 -9.77 12.67
C GLN A 31 -6.21 -9.41 11.52
N GLU A 32 -5.28 -10.29 11.15
CA GLU A 32 -4.39 -10.09 10.02
C GLU A 32 -5.19 -9.98 8.72
N GLU A 33 -6.18 -10.85 8.51
CA GLU A 33 -7.05 -10.81 7.34
C GLU A 33 -7.86 -9.51 7.25
N ASP A 34 -8.47 -9.08 8.37
CA ASP A 34 -9.20 -7.82 8.46
C ASP A 34 -8.30 -6.62 8.12
N LEU A 35 -7.08 -6.59 8.65
CA LEU A 35 -6.10 -5.54 8.37
C LEU A 35 -5.65 -5.53 6.91
N LEU A 36 -5.46 -6.70 6.29
CA LEU A 36 -5.13 -6.81 4.88
C LEU A 36 -6.28 -6.32 3.98
N GLN A 37 -7.53 -6.66 4.32
CA GLN A 37 -8.70 -6.15 3.60
C GLN A 37 -8.81 -4.64 3.71
N GLU A 38 -8.64 -4.09 4.92
CA GLU A 38 -8.72 -2.65 5.16
C GLU A 38 -7.59 -1.90 4.43
N LYS A 39 -6.36 -2.43 4.46
CA LYS A 39 -5.26 -1.92 3.66
C LYS A 39 -5.63 -1.90 2.17
N GLY A 40 -6.15 -2.99 1.64
CA GLY A 40 -6.56 -3.08 0.24
C GLY A 40 -7.67 -2.07 -0.11
N ARG A 41 -8.57 -1.76 0.82
CA ARG A 41 -9.60 -0.73 0.67
C ARG A 41 -8.98 0.67 0.62
N LEU A 42 -8.09 0.99 1.56
CA LEU A 42 -7.41 2.27 1.63
C LEU A 42 -6.53 2.52 0.39
N ASP A 43 -5.83 1.49 -0.10
CA ASP A 43 -5.02 1.56 -1.31
C ASP A 43 -5.88 1.87 -2.56
N ARG A 44 -7.11 1.36 -2.64
CA ARG A 44 -8.03 1.71 -3.74
C ARG A 44 -8.55 3.13 -3.63
N ILE A 45 -8.85 3.60 -2.42
CA ILE A 45 -9.31 4.97 -2.19
C ILE A 45 -8.21 5.98 -2.49
N GLY A 46 -6.97 5.69 -2.10
CA GLY A 46 -5.80 6.52 -2.44
C GLY A 46 -5.55 6.63 -3.94
N ARG A 47 -6.00 5.66 -4.73
CA ARG A 47 -5.91 5.66 -6.20
C ARG A 47 -7.05 6.40 -6.90
N ASN A 48 -8.07 6.90 -6.20
CA ASN A 48 -9.14 7.67 -6.83
C ASN A 48 -8.63 9.08 -7.19
N ILE A 49 -8.00 9.18 -8.36
CA ILE A 49 -7.59 10.46 -8.93
C ILE A 49 -8.83 11.18 -9.44
N THR A 50 -9.10 12.37 -8.89
CA THR A 50 -10.22 13.21 -9.34
C THR A 50 -9.79 14.06 -10.54
N GLN A 51 -10.76 14.43 -11.39
CA GLN A 51 -10.49 15.35 -12.51
C GLN A 51 -9.94 16.70 -12.05
N GLN A 52 -10.36 17.16 -10.86
CA GLN A 52 -9.87 18.40 -10.26
C GLN A 52 -8.37 18.31 -9.94
N MET A 53 -7.92 17.20 -9.35
CA MET A 53 -6.49 16.98 -9.09
C MET A 53 -5.66 16.98 -10.38
N THR A 54 -6.15 16.35 -11.45
CA THR A 54 -5.48 16.37 -12.75
C THR A 54 -5.33 17.79 -13.29
N LYS A 55 -6.38 18.61 -13.16
CA LYS A 55 -6.37 20.00 -13.63
C LYS A 55 -5.39 20.86 -12.83
N GLU A 56 -5.40 20.73 -11.50
CA GLU A 56 -4.47 21.46 -10.62
C GLU A 56 -3.00 21.08 -10.92
N ALA A 57 -2.73 19.80 -11.17
CA ALA A 57 -1.40 19.36 -11.59
C ALA A 57 -0.98 19.95 -12.94
N GLN A 58 -1.90 20.01 -13.93
CA GLN A 58 -1.62 20.64 -15.22
C GLN A 58 -1.34 22.14 -15.09
N GLU A 59 -2.12 22.87 -14.30
CA GLU A 59 -1.90 24.29 -14.02
C GLU A 59 -0.53 24.51 -13.36
N LEU A 60 -0.15 23.65 -12.41
CA LEU A 60 1.15 23.71 -11.77
C LEU A 60 2.31 23.52 -12.76
N LEU A 61 2.22 22.55 -13.67
CA LEU A 61 3.22 22.33 -14.72
C LEU A 61 3.37 23.56 -15.63
N GLN A 62 2.26 24.21 -15.98
CA GLN A 62 2.28 25.43 -16.77
C GLN A 62 3.00 26.57 -16.04
N VAL A 63 2.76 26.74 -14.73
CA VAL A 63 3.45 27.75 -13.91
C VAL A 63 4.96 27.50 -13.86
N PHE A 64 5.39 26.24 -13.79
CA PHE A 64 6.82 25.89 -13.83
C PHE A 64 7.43 25.91 -15.23
N GLY A 65 6.63 26.13 -16.28
CA GLY A 65 7.11 26.10 -17.67
C GLY A 65 7.50 24.70 -18.15
N ILE A 66 6.99 23.65 -17.51
CA ILE A 66 7.24 22.26 -17.89
C ILE A 66 6.20 21.85 -18.95
N PRO A 67 6.64 21.47 -20.16
CA PRO A 67 5.70 21.05 -21.20
C PRO A 67 5.06 19.71 -20.83
N TYR A 68 3.77 19.59 -21.13
CA TYR A 68 3.04 18.34 -21.01
C TYR A 68 2.12 18.14 -22.22
N ILE A 69 1.75 16.90 -22.46
CA ILE A 69 0.73 16.52 -23.44
C ILE A 69 -0.30 15.62 -22.76
N VAL A 70 -1.51 15.60 -23.31
CA VAL A 70 -2.57 14.69 -22.86
C VAL A 70 -2.63 13.54 -23.84
N ALA A 71 -2.35 12.33 -23.37
CA ALA A 71 -2.48 11.13 -24.18
C ALA A 71 -3.96 10.88 -24.51
N PRO A 72 -4.28 10.36 -25.71
CA PRO A 72 -5.65 10.03 -26.09
C PRO A 72 -6.20 8.84 -25.27
N MET A 73 -5.32 7.96 -24.80
CA MET A 73 -5.62 6.79 -23.98
C MET A 73 -4.52 6.64 -22.91
N GLU A 74 -3.79 5.53 -22.90
CA GLU A 74 -2.73 5.26 -21.91
C GLU A 74 -1.51 6.17 -22.10
N ALA A 75 -0.96 6.65 -20.99
CA ALA A 75 0.19 7.54 -20.99
C ALA A 75 1.46 6.81 -21.46
N GLU A 76 1.65 5.57 -21.02
CA GLU A 76 2.76 4.68 -21.35
C GLU A 76 2.82 4.41 -22.85
N ALA A 77 1.65 4.19 -23.48
CA ALA A 77 1.56 4.00 -24.93
C ALA A 77 2.01 5.25 -25.70
N GLN A 78 1.63 6.43 -25.21
CA GLN A 78 2.05 7.70 -25.82
C GLN A 78 3.55 7.94 -25.62
N CYS A 79 4.10 7.61 -24.44
CA CYS A 79 5.53 7.73 -24.15
C CYS A 79 6.38 6.80 -25.03
N ALA A 80 5.99 5.52 -25.16
CA ALA A 80 6.65 4.56 -26.05
C ALA A 80 6.64 5.04 -27.52
N PHE A 81 5.53 5.64 -27.96
CA PHE A 81 5.46 6.24 -29.30
C PHE A 81 6.46 7.41 -29.46
N LEU A 82 6.58 8.29 -28.48
CA LEU A 82 7.51 9.42 -28.53
C LEU A 82 8.97 8.96 -28.56
N GLU A 83 9.29 7.92 -27.82
CA GLU A 83 10.62 7.31 -27.81
C GLU A 83 10.96 6.68 -29.17
N ASN A 84 10.03 5.91 -29.74
CA ASN A 84 10.20 5.33 -31.08
C ASN A 84 10.28 6.42 -32.18
N ALA A 85 9.60 7.54 -32.00
CA ALA A 85 9.70 8.73 -32.84
C ALA A 85 11.00 9.54 -32.62
N LYS A 86 11.85 9.14 -31.67
CA LYS A 86 13.11 9.80 -31.28
C LYS A 86 12.90 11.23 -30.79
N LEU A 87 11.76 11.48 -30.16
CA LEU A 87 11.44 12.76 -29.51
C LEU A 87 11.85 12.78 -28.05
N THR A 88 12.08 11.61 -27.44
CA THR A 88 12.53 11.41 -26.06
C THR A 88 13.60 10.32 -26.02
N ASP A 89 14.48 10.38 -25.02
CA ASP A 89 15.58 9.41 -24.84
C ASP A 89 15.19 8.20 -23.96
N GLY A 90 14.03 8.25 -23.30
CA GLY A 90 13.53 7.19 -22.44
C GLY A 90 12.25 7.57 -21.72
N THR A 91 11.59 6.56 -21.14
CA THR A 91 10.36 6.70 -20.37
C THR A 91 10.59 6.35 -18.89
N ILE A 92 10.04 7.15 -17.97
CA ILE A 92 10.06 6.87 -16.52
C ILE A 92 8.62 6.58 -16.09
N THR A 93 8.36 5.34 -15.68
CA THR A 93 7.07 4.91 -15.12
C THR A 93 7.28 3.71 -14.18
N ASP A 94 6.39 3.58 -13.20
CA ASP A 94 6.29 2.38 -12.34
C ASP A 94 5.35 1.32 -12.95
N ASP A 95 4.61 1.66 -14.01
CA ASP A 95 3.70 0.74 -14.71
C ASP A 95 4.48 -0.15 -15.69
N SER A 96 4.31 -1.47 -15.55
CA SER A 96 4.97 -2.46 -16.39
C SER A 96 4.40 -2.55 -17.80
N ASP A 97 3.22 -1.99 -18.06
CA ASP A 97 2.60 -2.07 -19.38
C ASP A 97 3.37 -1.28 -20.45
N ILE A 98 4.33 -0.43 -20.05
CA ILE A 98 5.28 0.23 -20.95
C ILE A 98 6.02 -0.75 -21.87
N TRP A 99 6.38 -1.93 -21.35
CA TRP A 99 7.07 -2.97 -22.12
C TRP A 99 6.20 -3.56 -23.22
N LEU A 100 4.87 -3.56 -23.04
CA LEU A 100 3.91 -4.03 -24.05
C LEU A 100 3.78 -3.03 -25.21
N PHE A 101 4.00 -1.75 -24.95
CA PHE A 101 3.92 -0.68 -25.96
C PHE A 101 5.24 -0.44 -26.71
N GLY A 102 6.34 -1.08 -26.29
CA GLY A 102 7.65 -0.99 -26.94
C GLY A 102 8.51 0.18 -26.46
N GLY A 103 8.27 0.66 -25.24
CA GLY A 103 9.25 1.44 -24.47
C GLY A 103 10.21 0.56 -23.69
#